data_AF-A0A957N8K8-F1
#
_entry.id   AF-A0A957N8K8-F1
#
_cell.length_a   1.000
_cell.length_b   1.000
_cell.length_c   1.000
_cell.angle_alpha   90.00
_cell.angle_beta   90.00
_cell.angle_gamma   90.00
#
_symmetry.space_group_name_H-M   'P 1'
#
loop_
_entity.id
_entity.type
_entity.pdbx_description
1 polymer ?
#
loop_
_entity_poly.entity_id
_entity_poly.type
_entity_poly.pdbx_seq_one_letter_code
_entity_poly.pdbx_strand_id
1 'polypeptide(L)'
;MANYNQVEIDDLYKIRHSAAHVMAQAVLELYPEAKIAIGPPIDTGFYYDFDLGAGEDGKPRTFSPEDLEAIEKRMRQIIGGKFPFDYREVSADEARAIFADQPYKLDLIAGLEKGGVDEYGNEIAEKPVISTYTQDTFEDLCRGPHVEHTGQIPPDAFKLMSVAGAYWRGDEHNPMLQRIYGTAWRNKKELKAHLEMLEEAKKRDHRKLGRELEIFIFDEEVGPGLPLWLPNGTVIIEELERLAHEMETAAGYEHVRTPHLTKEDLFLRSGHLPYYAESMYPPMELEGVRYYVKPMNCPLHHKIYAAKLRSYRDLPVRLAEYGTCYRYEKSGELFGLMRVRSMQMNDAHIYCTEDQFEQEFMAVIGLYLK
;
A
#
# COMPACT_ATOMS: atom_id res chain seq x y z
N MET A 1 -3.91 -28.97 -14.95
CA MET A 1 -4.02 -27.92 -15.99
C MET A 1 -5.19 -27.04 -15.62
N ALA A 2 -4.94 -26.01 -14.82
CA ALA A 2 -5.95 -25.01 -14.46
C ALA A 2 -5.75 -23.81 -15.40
N ASN A 3 -6.78 -23.45 -16.14
CA ASN A 3 -6.82 -22.27 -17.00
C ASN A 3 -6.67 -21.01 -16.13
N TYR A 4 -5.47 -20.45 -16.13
CA TYR A 4 -5.11 -19.20 -15.45
C TYR A 4 -5.24 -17.96 -16.36
N ASN A 5 -6.15 -17.98 -17.33
CA ASN A 5 -6.31 -16.90 -18.33
C ASN A 5 -7.79 -16.56 -18.55
N GLN A 6 -8.27 -15.60 -17.75
CA GLN A 6 -9.39 -14.66 -17.94
C GLN A 6 -9.98 -14.39 -16.55
N VAL A 7 -9.48 -13.34 -15.90
CA VAL A 7 -10.28 -12.67 -14.87
C VAL A 7 -11.58 -12.28 -15.58
N GLU A 8 -12.72 -12.85 -15.18
CA GLU A 8 -14.02 -12.31 -15.57
C GLU A 8 -13.99 -10.83 -15.19
N ILE A 9 -13.89 -9.95 -16.20
CA ILE A 9 -13.90 -8.52 -15.96
C ILE A 9 -15.31 -8.18 -15.49
N ASP A 10 -15.47 -8.07 -14.17
CA ASP A 10 -16.76 -7.81 -13.54
C ASP A 10 -17.36 -6.50 -14.08
N ASP A 11 -18.68 -6.44 -14.24
CA ASP A 11 -19.41 -5.23 -14.64
C ASP A 11 -19.02 -4.02 -13.78
N LEU A 12 -18.70 -4.24 -12.50
CA LEU A 12 -18.17 -3.19 -11.61
C LEU A 12 -16.83 -2.63 -12.07
N TYR A 13 -15.94 -3.46 -12.61
CA TYR A 13 -14.67 -2.99 -13.17
C TYR A 13 -14.94 -1.97 -14.28
N LYS A 14 -15.81 -2.30 -15.24
CA LYS A 14 -16.17 -1.39 -16.35
C LYS A 14 -16.82 -0.11 -15.83
N ILE A 15 -17.77 -0.23 -14.90
CA ILE A 15 -18.46 0.93 -14.30
C ILE A 15 -17.45 1.86 -13.60
N ARG A 16 -16.54 1.30 -12.80
CA ARG A 16 -15.55 2.09 -12.04
C ARG A 16 -14.50 2.72 -12.96
N HIS A 17 -14.04 1.99 -13.95
CA HIS A 17 -13.09 2.49 -14.93
C HIS A 17 -13.68 3.63 -15.74
N SER A 18 -14.90 3.46 -16.26
CA SER A 18 -15.64 4.51 -16.94
C SER A 18 -15.97 5.70 -16.03
N ALA A 19 -16.27 5.47 -14.75
CA ALA A 19 -16.46 6.54 -13.78
C ALA A 19 -15.17 7.35 -13.53
N ALA A 20 -13.99 6.71 -13.57
CA ALA A 20 -12.71 7.39 -13.50
C ALA A 20 -12.51 8.34 -14.69
N HIS A 21 -12.81 7.90 -15.92
CA HIS A 21 -12.75 8.77 -17.10
C HIS A 21 -13.75 9.93 -17.03
N VAL A 22 -14.99 9.67 -16.61
CA VAL A 22 -16.00 10.72 -16.40
C VAL A 22 -15.53 11.74 -15.34
N MET A 23 -14.85 11.28 -14.29
CA MET A 23 -14.23 12.17 -13.31
C MET A 23 -13.11 13.00 -13.93
N ALA A 24 -12.21 12.41 -14.70
CA ALA A 24 -11.12 13.13 -15.37
C ALA A 24 -11.64 14.20 -16.34
N GLN A 25 -12.66 13.87 -17.15
CA GLN A 25 -13.34 14.86 -17.99
C GLN A 25 -13.90 16.01 -17.15
N ALA A 26 -14.65 15.70 -16.09
CA ALA A 26 -15.23 16.72 -15.21
C ALA A 26 -14.17 17.63 -14.58
N VAL A 27 -13.02 17.08 -14.19
CA VAL A 27 -11.89 17.86 -13.68
C VAL A 27 -11.32 18.77 -14.77
N LEU A 28 -11.03 18.26 -15.98
CA LEU A 28 -10.46 19.08 -17.05
C LEU A 28 -11.40 20.19 -17.52
N GLU A 29 -12.71 19.99 -17.47
CA GLU A 29 -13.67 21.05 -17.80
C GLU A 29 -13.76 22.14 -16.72
N LEU A 30 -13.53 21.80 -15.45
CA LEU A 30 -13.53 22.75 -14.34
C LEU A 30 -12.15 23.39 -14.10
N TYR A 31 -11.08 22.67 -14.43
CA TYR A 31 -9.68 23.06 -14.27
C TYR A 31 -8.92 22.77 -15.57
N PRO A 32 -9.06 23.63 -16.61
CA PRO A 32 -8.47 23.38 -17.93
C PRO A 32 -6.94 23.28 -17.96
N GLU A 33 -6.27 23.84 -16.96
CA GLU A 33 -4.81 23.79 -16.84
C GLU A 33 -4.30 22.52 -16.15
N ALA A 34 -5.19 21.71 -15.55
CA ALA A 34 -4.81 20.50 -14.84
C ALA A 34 -4.16 19.49 -15.79
N LYS A 35 -3.14 18.79 -15.28
CA LYS A 35 -2.51 17.67 -15.99
C LYS A 35 -2.97 16.36 -15.40
N ILE A 36 -3.31 15.40 -16.26
CA ILE A 36 -3.79 14.09 -15.87
C ILE A 36 -2.67 13.06 -15.94
N ALA A 37 -2.67 12.13 -14.99
CA ALA A 37 -1.69 11.07 -14.89
C ALA A 37 -2.38 9.69 -15.06
N ILE A 38 -2.55 8.95 -13.98
CA ILE A 38 -3.11 7.59 -13.99
C ILE A 38 -4.45 7.55 -13.25
N GLY A 39 -5.39 6.72 -13.75
CA GLY A 39 -6.73 6.60 -13.17
C GLY A 39 -7.33 5.19 -13.21
N PRO A 40 -6.72 4.21 -12.53
CA PRO A 40 -7.20 2.84 -12.59
C PRO A 40 -8.47 2.63 -11.73
N PRO A 41 -9.31 1.65 -12.11
CA PRO A 41 -10.27 1.08 -11.19
C PRO A 41 -9.55 0.28 -10.08
N ILE A 42 -10.16 0.22 -8.90
CA ILE A 42 -9.71 -0.58 -7.75
C ILE A 42 -10.88 -1.41 -7.19
N ASP A 43 -10.59 -2.35 -6.30
CA ASP A 43 -11.54 -3.33 -5.76
C ASP A 43 -12.82 -2.74 -5.17
N THR A 44 -12.76 -1.53 -4.63
CA THR A 44 -13.90 -0.83 -4.02
C THR A 44 -14.25 0.48 -4.70
N GLY A 45 -13.66 0.79 -5.86
CA GLY A 45 -13.85 2.09 -6.49
C GLY A 45 -12.88 2.39 -7.61
N PHE A 46 -12.38 3.62 -7.66
CA PHE A 46 -11.39 4.09 -8.62
C PHE A 46 -10.65 5.27 -8.01
N TYR A 47 -9.52 5.63 -8.60
CA TYR A 47 -8.91 6.93 -8.33
C TYR A 47 -8.43 7.56 -9.62
N TYR A 48 -8.03 8.82 -9.55
CA TYR A 48 -7.31 9.47 -10.63
C TYR A 48 -6.35 10.52 -10.07
N ASP A 49 -5.14 10.54 -10.60
CA ASP A 49 -4.07 11.44 -10.21
C ASP A 49 -4.04 12.68 -11.12
N PHE A 50 -4.05 13.85 -10.50
CA PHE A 50 -4.05 15.16 -11.13
C PHE A 50 -2.91 16.03 -10.63
N ASP A 51 -2.31 16.78 -11.53
CA ASP A 51 -1.45 17.91 -11.20
C ASP A 51 -2.21 19.21 -11.47
N LEU A 52 -2.54 19.94 -10.42
CA LEU A 52 -3.23 21.23 -10.51
C LEU A 52 -2.26 22.42 -10.65
N GLY A 53 -0.95 22.15 -10.68
CA GLY A 53 0.07 23.19 -10.64
C GLY A 53 0.08 23.99 -9.33
N ALA A 54 0.75 25.13 -9.37
CA ALA A 54 0.76 26.09 -8.27
C ALA A 54 -0.39 27.10 -8.40
N GLY A 55 -1.03 27.43 -7.28
CA GLY A 55 -1.98 28.54 -7.18
C GLY A 55 -1.28 29.90 -7.25
N GLU A 56 -2.09 30.97 -7.25
CA GLU A 56 -1.59 32.36 -7.31
C GLU A 56 -0.66 32.75 -6.15
N ASP A 57 -0.72 32.02 -5.03
CA ASP A 57 0.11 32.19 -3.85
C ASP A 57 1.44 31.40 -3.92
N GLY A 58 1.71 30.72 -5.04
CA GLY A 58 2.89 29.89 -5.26
C GLY A 58 2.86 28.54 -4.55
N LYS A 59 1.77 28.17 -3.88
CA LYS A 59 1.59 26.85 -3.26
C LYS A 59 0.91 25.89 -4.22
N PRO A 60 1.14 24.57 -4.12
CA PRO A 60 0.37 23.58 -4.88
C PRO A 60 -1.12 23.79 -4.65
N ARG A 61 -1.89 24.05 -5.71
CA ARG A 61 -3.34 24.19 -5.60
C ARG A 61 -3.89 22.84 -5.15
N THR A 62 -4.81 22.81 -4.19
CA THR A 62 -5.40 21.55 -3.70
C THR A 62 -6.90 21.48 -3.92
N PHE A 63 -7.43 20.27 -4.11
CA PHE A 63 -8.88 20.05 -4.14
C PHE A 63 -9.48 20.18 -2.74
N SER A 64 -10.50 21.02 -2.61
CA SER A 64 -11.34 21.14 -1.42
C SER A 64 -12.53 20.18 -1.45
N PRO A 65 -13.20 19.92 -0.32
CA PRO A 65 -14.47 19.19 -0.30
C PRO A 65 -15.54 19.81 -1.23
N GLU A 66 -15.58 21.15 -1.32
CA GLU A 66 -16.48 21.89 -2.19
C GLU A 66 -16.17 21.64 -3.68
N ASP A 67 -14.89 21.51 -4.03
CA ASP A 67 -14.48 21.13 -5.39
C ASP A 67 -14.97 19.72 -5.73
N LEU A 68 -14.90 18.76 -4.79
CA LEU A 68 -15.42 17.41 -5.02
C LEU A 68 -16.94 17.42 -5.28
N GLU A 69 -17.71 18.26 -4.57
CA GLU A 69 -19.15 18.40 -4.83
C GLU A 69 -19.42 19.00 -6.22
N ALA A 70 -18.61 19.98 -6.66
CA ALA A 70 -18.71 20.56 -7.99
C ALA A 70 -18.36 19.55 -9.09
N ILE A 71 -17.28 18.77 -8.91
CA ILE A 71 -16.85 17.70 -9.82
C ILE A 71 -17.94 16.63 -9.90
N GLU A 72 -18.47 16.13 -8.77
CA GLU A 72 -19.56 15.17 -8.76
C GLU A 72 -20.79 15.66 -9.53
N LYS A 73 -21.17 16.93 -9.33
CA LYS A 73 -22.29 17.54 -10.04
C LYS A 73 -22.02 17.55 -11.55
N ARG A 74 -20.79 17.85 -11.97
CA ARG A 74 -20.41 17.83 -13.38
C ARG A 74 -20.38 16.41 -13.95
N MET A 75 -19.85 15.43 -13.23
CA MET A 75 -19.91 14.01 -13.59
C MET A 75 -21.34 13.55 -13.88
N ARG A 76 -22.32 13.93 -13.03
CA ARG A 76 -23.74 13.60 -13.27
C ARG A 76 -24.29 14.22 -14.56
N GLN A 77 -23.83 15.42 -14.94
CA GLN A 77 -24.21 16.05 -16.20
C GLN A 77 -23.65 15.29 -17.41
N ILE A 78 -22.38 14.89 -17.36
CA ILE A 78 -21.71 14.10 -18.41
C ILE A 78 -22.40 12.73 -18.60
N ILE A 79 -22.72 12.05 -17.50
CA ILE A 79 -23.48 10.78 -17.51
C ILE A 79 -24.86 10.97 -18.15
N GLY A 80 -25.53 12.10 -17.88
CA GLY A 80 -26.82 12.44 -18.49
C GLY A 80 -26.77 12.60 -20.02
N GLY A 81 -25.60 12.91 -20.58
CA GLY A 81 -25.37 13.03 -22.02
C GLY A 81 -25.32 11.70 -22.78
N LYS A 82 -25.10 10.57 -22.09
CA LYS A 82 -25.05 9.21 -22.67
C LYS A 82 -24.07 9.09 -23.84
N PHE A 83 -22.89 9.69 -23.71
CA PHE A 83 -21.85 9.67 -24.74
C PHE A 83 -21.24 8.27 -24.86
N PRO A 84 -21.01 7.77 -26.09
CA PRO A 84 -20.33 6.49 -26.29
C PRO A 84 -18.87 6.55 -25.82
N PHE A 85 -18.33 5.39 -25.45
CA PHE A 85 -16.89 5.20 -25.24
C PHE A 85 -16.27 4.64 -26.53
N ASP A 86 -15.66 5.51 -27.32
CA ASP A 86 -15.11 5.15 -28.62
C ASP A 86 -13.64 4.71 -28.48
N TYR A 87 -13.40 3.41 -28.68
CA TYR A 87 -12.06 2.82 -28.69
C TYR A 87 -11.33 3.09 -30.01
N ARG A 88 -10.06 3.48 -29.93
CA ARG A 88 -9.16 3.46 -31.09
C ARG A 88 -7.75 3.02 -30.73
N GLU A 89 -7.13 2.26 -31.62
CA GLU A 89 -5.69 2.02 -31.62
C GLU A 89 -4.98 3.20 -32.27
N VAL A 90 -3.91 3.67 -31.66
CA VAL A 90 -3.14 4.82 -32.15
C VAL A 90 -1.66 4.49 -32.19
N SER A 91 -0.93 5.13 -33.11
CA SER A 91 0.53 5.04 -33.10
C SER A 91 1.12 5.82 -31.91
N ALA A 92 2.35 5.52 -31.52
CA ALA A 92 3.05 6.29 -30.48
C ALA A 92 3.21 7.77 -30.86
N ASP A 93 3.41 8.07 -32.14
CA ASP A 93 3.54 9.45 -32.64
C ASP A 93 2.20 10.20 -32.59
N GLU A 94 1.11 9.52 -32.96
CA GLU A 94 -0.25 10.07 -32.87
C GLU A 94 -0.65 10.32 -31.41
N ALA A 95 -0.39 9.36 -30.51
CA ALA A 95 -0.62 9.53 -29.09
C ALA A 95 0.18 10.72 -28.52
N ARG A 96 1.45 10.87 -28.91
CA ARG A 96 2.26 12.03 -28.51
C ARG A 96 1.71 13.36 -29.02
N ALA A 97 1.07 13.38 -30.18
CA ALA A 97 0.42 14.57 -30.71
C ALA A 97 -0.89 14.91 -29.96
N ILE A 98 -1.70 13.90 -29.62
CA ILE A 98 -2.95 14.05 -28.85
C ILE A 98 -2.64 14.59 -27.45
N PHE A 99 -1.64 14.02 -26.77
CA PHE A 99 -1.29 14.33 -25.38
C PHE A 99 -0.10 15.30 -25.26
N ALA A 100 0.13 16.15 -26.26
CA ALA A 100 1.31 17.01 -26.34
C ALA A 100 1.45 17.98 -25.14
N ASP A 101 0.34 18.38 -24.54
CA ASP A 101 0.29 19.24 -23.37
C ASP A 101 0.22 18.47 -22.03
N GLN A 102 0.22 17.14 -22.05
CA GLN A 102 0.04 16.27 -20.88
C GLN A 102 1.36 15.52 -20.56
N PRO A 103 2.26 16.09 -19.74
CA PRO A 103 3.61 15.57 -19.54
C PRO A 103 3.64 14.14 -18.98
N TYR A 104 2.74 13.81 -18.06
CA TYR A 104 2.64 12.47 -17.47
C TYR A 104 2.19 11.42 -18.49
N LYS A 105 1.28 11.78 -19.41
CA LYS A 105 0.86 10.90 -20.51
C LYS A 105 1.99 10.68 -21.52
N LEU A 106 2.79 11.71 -21.81
CA LEU A 106 3.97 11.57 -22.68
C LEU A 106 5.00 10.59 -22.07
N ASP A 107 5.23 10.64 -20.76
CA ASP A 107 6.11 9.68 -20.06
C ASP A 107 5.57 8.25 -20.15
N LEU A 108 4.25 8.07 -19.96
CA LEU A 108 3.60 6.76 -20.12
C LEU A 108 3.75 6.23 -21.54
N ILE A 109 3.50 7.05 -22.57
CA ILE A 109 3.65 6.66 -23.98
C ILE A 109 5.09 6.23 -24.28
N ALA A 110 6.09 6.95 -23.76
CA ALA A 110 7.49 6.57 -23.91
C ALA A 110 7.81 5.21 -23.24
N GLY A 111 7.17 4.92 -22.09
CA GLY A 111 7.23 3.61 -21.45
C GLY A 111 6.60 2.49 -22.29
N LEU A 112 5.37 2.71 -22.77
CA LEU A 112 4.65 1.78 -23.63
C LEU A 112 5.42 1.48 -24.92
N GLU A 113 6.06 2.50 -25.52
CA GLU A 113 6.84 2.37 -26.76
C GLU A 113 8.11 1.53 -26.58
N LYS A 114 8.82 1.71 -25.46
CA LYS A 114 9.98 0.89 -25.09
C LYS A 114 9.61 -0.57 -24.82
N GLY A 115 8.35 -0.82 -24.44
CA GLY A 115 7.90 -2.10 -23.93
C GLY A 115 8.36 -2.29 -22.48
N GLY A 116 7.69 -3.18 -21.75
CA GLY A 116 8.04 -3.46 -20.36
C GLY A 116 7.13 -2.83 -19.33
N VAL A 117 6.22 -1.91 -19.69
CA VAL A 117 5.21 -1.33 -18.76
C VAL A 117 3.83 -1.17 -19.41
N ASP A 118 2.75 -1.20 -18.61
CA ASP A 118 1.35 -0.94 -19.02
C ASP A 118 0.97 0.56 -18.93
N GLU A 119 -0.29 0.91 -19.25
CA GLU A 119 -0.82 2.28 -19.24
C GLU A 119 -0.92 2.92 -17.84
N TYR A 120 -0.77 2.13 -16.79
CA TYR A 120 -0.68 2.59 -15.40
C TYR A 120 0.78 2.65 -14.92
N GLY A 121 1.74 2.23 -15.75
CA GLY A 121 3.17 2.21 -15.45
C GLY A 121 3.67 0.93 -14.76
N ASN A 122 2.87 -0.14 -14.69
CA ASN A 122 3.26 -1.43 -14.09
C ASN A 122 4.03 -2.30 -15.08
N GLU A 123 4.98 -3.11 -14.61
CA GLU A 123 5.80 -3.93 -15.50
C GLU A 123 5.02 -5.04 -16.24
N ILE A 124 5.27 -5.20 -17.54
CA ILE A 124 4.66 -6.25 -18.39
C ILE A 124 5.69 -6.91 -19.31
N ALA A 125 5.48 -8.20 -19.59
CA ALA A 125 6.42 -9.02 -20.38
C ALA A 125 6.37 -8.73 -21.89
N GLU A 126 5.25 -8.22 -22.40
CA GLU A 126 5.02 -7.99 -23.83
C GLU A 126 4.73 -6.53 -24.12
N LYS A 127 5.10 -6.07 -25.33
CA LYS A 127 4.84 -4.69 -25.73
C LYS A 127 3.34 -4.46 -25.90
N PRO A 128 2.76 -3.49 -25.17
CA PRO A 128 1.34 -3.22 -25.25
C PRO A 128 0.99 -2.46 -26.53
N VAL A 129 -0.12 -2.83 -27.19
CA VAL A 129 -0.87 -1.94 -28.08
C VAL A 129 -1.22 -0.65 -27.35
N ILE A 130 -0.91 0.49 -27.97
CA ILE A 130 -1.25 1.83 -27.51
C ILE A 130 -2.66 2.14 -28.02
N SER A 131 -3.58 2.42 -27.11
CA SER A 131 -4.97 2.72 -27.44
C SER A 131 -5.49 3.87 -26.62
N THR A 132 -6.54 4.51 -27.14
CA THR A 132 -7.27 5.56 -26.44
C THR A 132 -8.76 5.27 -26.42
N TYR A 133 -9.43 5.87 -25.45
CA TYR A 133 -10.89 5.96 -25.41
C TYR A 133 -11.31 7.42 -25.42
N THR A 134 -12.19 7.76 -26.34
CA THR A 134 -12.83 9.06 -26.40
C THR A 134 -14.25 8.97 -25.84
N GLN A 135 -14.63 9.94 -25.02
CA GLN A 135 -15.99 10.17 -24.57
C GLN A 135 -16.26 11.68 -24.60
N ASP A 136 -17.33 12.12 -25.28
CA ASP A 136 -17.66 13.54 -25.42
C ASP A 136 -16.46 14.40 -25.90
N THR A 137 -15.94 15.28 -25.06
CA THR A 137 -14.80 16.17 -25.33
C THR A 137 -13.48 15.65 -24.79
N PHE A 138 -13.49 14.51 -24.11
CA PHE A 138 -12.35 13.94 -23.40
C PHE A 138 -11.82 12.70 -24.11
N GLU A 139 -10.50 12.61 -24.22
CA GLU A 139 -9.81 11.43 -24.72
C GLU A 139 -8.69 11.06 -23.76
N ASP A 140 -8.57 9.77 -23.44
CA ASP A 140 -7.53 9.28 -22.55
C ASP A 140 -6.79 8.05 -23.08
N LEU A 141 -5.52 7.96 -22.69
CA LEU A 141 -4.66 6.81 -22.93
C LEU A 141 -5.09 5.65 -22.01
N CYS A 142 -5.74 4.64 -22.59
CA CYS A 142 -6.40 3.58 -21.83
C CYS A 142 -6.65 2.34 -22.71
N ARG A 143 -6.55 1.13 -22.13
CA ARG A 143 -6.91 -0.12 -22.82
C ARG A 143 -8.35 -0.58 -22.58
N GLY A 144 -8.99 -0.04 -21.55
CA GLY A 144 -10.33 -0.47 -21.14
C GLY A 144 -10.32 -1.87 -20.50
N PRO A 145 -11.45 -2.58 -20.54
CA PRO A 145 -12.71 -2.19 -21.17
C PRO A 145 -13.46 -1.11 -20.38
N HIS A 146 -14.35 -0.42 -21.09
CA HIS A 146 -15.32 0.54 -20.55
C HIS A 146 -16.76 0.02 -20.72
N VAL A 147 -17.71 0.70 -20.07
CA VAL A 147 -19.13 0.58 -20.43
C VAL A 147 -19.37 1.14 -21.83
N GLU A 148 -20.48 0.79 -22.48
CA GLU A 148 -20.75 1.20 -23.88
C GLU A 148 -20.96 2.70 -24.02
N HIS A 149 -21.59 3.33 -23.02
CA HIS A 149 -21.81 4.77 -22.98
C HIS A 149 -21.89 5.29 -21.53
N THR A 150 -21.59 6.57 -21.30
CA THR A 150 -21.54 7.19 -19.96
C THR A 150 -22.83 6.99 -19.16
N GLY A 151 -23.99 6.94 -19.83
CA GLY A 151 -25.29 6.67 -19.21
C GLY A 151 -25.49 5.27 -18.60
N GLN A 152 -24.57 4.31 -18.80
CA GLN A 152 -24.60 3.01 -18.12
C GLN A 152 -24.02 3.09 -16.69
N ILE A 153 -23.35 4.20 -16.34
CA ILE A 153 -22.96 4.50 -14.96
C ILE A 153 -24.21 5.03 -14.24
N PRO A 154 -24.72 4.37 -13.19
CA PRO A 154 -25.93 4.87 -12.53
C PRO A 154 -25.60 6.16 -11.77
N PRO A 155 -26.30 7.28 -12.04
CA PRO A 155 -25.93 8.60 -11.53
C PRO A 155 -26.09 8.78 -10.01
N ASP A 156 -26.82 7.87 -9.37
CA ASP A 156 -27.04 7.79 -7.92
C ASP A 156 -26.28 6.64 -7.25
N ALA A 157 -25.38 5.97 -7.98
CA ALA A 157 -24.58 4.85 -7.51
C ALA A 157 -23.06 5.11 -7.53
N PHE A 158 -22.63 6.38 -7.59
CA PHE A 158 -21.25 6.77 -7.39
C PHE A 158 -21.09 7.90 -6.37
N LYS A 159 -19.90 8.00 -5.78
CA LYS A 159 -19.52 9.04 -4.83
C LYS A 159 -18.00 9.28 -4.85
N LEU A 160 -17.57 10.55 -4.82
CA LEU A 160 -16.19 10.93 -4.55
C LEU A 160 -15.95 10.94 -3.03
N MET A 161 -14.82 10.37 -2.62
CA MET A 161 -14.57 9.98 -1.23
C MET A 161 -13.57 10.91 -0.54
N SER A 162 -12.38 11.05 -1.11
CA SER A 162 -11.27 11.77 -0.47
C SER A 162 -10.22 12.18 -1.48
N VAL A 163 -9.43 13.18 -1.11
CA VAL A 163 -8.23 13.62 -1.84
C VAL A 163 -7.01 13.17 -1.03
N ALA A 164 -6.00 12.63 -1.70
CA ALA A 164 -4.71 12.28 -1.10
C ALA A 164 -3.55 12.79 -1.97
N GLY A 165 -2.37 12.95 -1.38
CA GLY A 165 -1.14 13.17 -2.14
C GLY A 165 -0.58 11.84 -2.67
N ALA A 166 -0.09 11.83 -3.90
CA ALA A 166 0.63 10.70 -4.49
C ALA A 166 1.85 11.21 -5.25
N TYR A 167 2.99 10.54 -5.10
CA TYR A 167 4.18 10.89 -5.88
C TYR A 167 4.17 10.17 -7.22
N TRP A 168 4.56 10.85 -8.30
CA TRP A 168 4.65 10.22 -9.61
C TRP A 168 5.61 9.00 -9.58
N ARG A 169 5.15 7.85 -10.09
CA ARG A 169 5.83 6.54 -10.01
C ARG A 169 6.19 6.08 -8.59
N GLY A 170 5.57 6.65 -7.55
CA GLY A 170 5.83 6.30 -6.15
C GLY A 170 7.18 6.77 -5.61
N ASP A 171 7.88 7.65 -6.33
CA ASP A 171 9.19 8.20 -5.93
C ASP A 171 9.02 9.61 -5.34
N GLU A 172 9.41 9.79 -4.09
CA GLU A 172 9.30 11.06 -3.34
C GLU A 172 10.11 12.22 -3.94
N HIS A 173 11.06 11.93 -4.84
CA HIS A 173 11.82 12.95 -5.57
C HIS A 173 11.06 13.51 -6.78
N ASN A 174 9.97 12.86 -7.20
CA ASN A 174 9.14 13.28 -8.33
C ASN A 174 8.05 14.28 -7.91
N PRO A 175 7.41 14.97 -8.87
CA PRO A 175 6.28 15.85 -8.58
C PRO A 175 5.19 15.17 -7.76
N MET A 176 4.65 15.91 -6.78
CA MET A 176 3.51 15.47 -5.97
C MET A 176 2.20 15.76 -6.71
N LEU A 177 1.46 14.70 -7.00
CA LEU A 177 0.14 14.72 -7.60
C LEU A 177 -0.95 14.65 -6.52
N GLN A 178 -2.17 14.98 -6.93
CA GLN A 178 -3.37 14.83 -6.12
C GLN A 178 -4.26 13.73 -6.66
N ARG A 179 -4.45 12.73 -5.82
CA ARG A 179 -5.29 11.57 -6.07
C ARG A 179 -6.70 11.83 -5.55
N ILE A 180 -7.68 11.91 -6.45
CA ILE A 180 -9.09 11.87 -6.06
C ILE A 180 -9.55 10.42 -6.04
N TYR A 181 -10.03 9.95 -4.88
CA TYR A 181 -10.67 8.63 -4.75
C TYR A 181 -12.18 8.75 -4.98
N GLY A 182 -12.74 7.82 -5.73
CA GLY A 182 -14.17 7.65 -5.92
C GLY A 182 -14.60 6.19 -5.81
N THR A 183 -15.90 5.96 -5.64
CA THR A 183 -16.50 4.64 -5.67
C THR A 183 -17.71 4.64 -6.58
N ALA A 184 -17.93 3.54 -7.31
CA ALA A 184 -19.08 3.35 -8.20
C ALA A 184 -19.59 1.91 -8.12
N TRP A 185 -20.92 1.76 -8.18
CA TRP A 185 -21.66 0.53 -7.96
C TRP A 185 -22.77 0.33 -8.99
N ARG A 186 -23.34 -0.87 -9.06
CA ARG A 186 -24.40 -1.18 -10.05
C ARG A 186 -25.71 -0.45 -9.74
N ASN A 187 -25.92 -0.06 -8.49
CA ASN A 187 -27.15 0.59 -8.04
C ASN A 187 -26.93 1.33 -6.71
N LYS A 188 -27.88 2.21 -6.38
CA LYS A 188 -27.90 2.99 -5.13
C LYS A 188 -27.87 2.14 -3.85
N LYS A 189 -28.43 0.93 -3.88
CA LYS A 189 -28.48 0.05 -2.70
C LYS A 189 -27.09 -0.47 -2.35
N GLU A 190 -26.33 -0.91 -3.35
CA GLU A 190 -24.93 -1.33 -3.19
C GLU A 190 -24.04 -0.18 -2.71
N LEU A 191 -24.16 1.01 -3.31
CA LEU A 191 -23.44 2.20 -2.85
C LEU A 191 -23.76 2.48 -1.37
N LYS A 192 -25.04 2.49 -1.00
CA LYS A 192 -25.44 2.73 0.39
C LYS A 192 -24.85 1.69 1.34
N ALA A 193 -24.92 0.41 1.00
CA ALA A 193 -24.35 -0.66 1.82
C ALA A 193 -22.83 -0.51 1.99
N HIS A 194 -22.12 -0.12 0.93
CA HIS A 194 -20.68 0.14 1.00
C HIS A 194 -20.35 1.32 1.92
N LEU A 195 -21.09 2.44 1.80
CA LEU A 195 -20.90 3.59 2.66
C LEU A 195 -21.21 3.28 4.14
N GLU A 196 -22.26 2.50 4.41
CA GLU A 196 -22.58 2.03 5.76
C GLU A 196 -21.46 1.14 6.33
N MET A 197 -20.90 0.25 5.53
CA MET A 197 -19.75 -0.57 5.91
C MET A 197 -18.52 0.27 6.25
N LEU A 198 -18.20 1.30 5.44
CA LEU A 198 -17.09 2.21 5.71
C LEU A 198 -17.28 3.00 7.00
N GLU A 199 -18.50 3.47 7.29
CA GLU A 199 -18.79 4.14 8.55
C GLU A 199 -18.66 3.19 9.74
N GLU A 200 -19.04 1.93 9.58
CA GLU A 200 -18.90 0.91 10.61
C GLU A 200 -17.43 0.51 10.85
N ALA A 201 -16.61 0.50 9.78
CA ALA A 201 -15.17 0.31 9.85
C ALA A 201 -14.47 1.48 10.56
N LYS A 202 -14.84 2.73 10.26
CA LYS A 202 -14.30 3.93 10.94
C LYS A 202 -14.56 3.91 12.45
N LYS A 203 -15.69 3.36 12.89
CA LYS A 203 -15.98 3.20 14.33
C LYS A 203 -15.05 2.20 15.02
N ARG A 204 -14.49 1.24 14.27
CA ARG A 204 -13.59 0.19 14.77
C ARG A 204 -12.11 0.46 14.48
N ASP A 205 -11.79 1.65 13.98
CA ASP A 205 -10.41 2.05 13.75
C ASP A 205 -9.66 2.04 15.09
N HIS A 206 -8.59 1.26 15.17
CA HIS A 206 -7.82 1.09 16.41
C HIS A 206 -7.16 2.39 16.86
N ARG A 207 -6.98 3.39 15.98
CA ARG A 207 -6.46 4.72 16.34
C ARG A 207 -7.52 5.53 17.08
N LYS A 208 -8.78 5.40 16.65
CA LYS A 208 -9.93 6.01 17.34
C LYS A 208 -10.12 5.35 18.70
N LEU A 209 -10.25 4.01 18.70
CA LEU A 209 -10.45 3.24 19.93
C LEU A 209 -9.27 3.35 20.88
N GLY A 210 -8.03 3.34 20.37
CA GLY A 210 -6.82 3.45 21.17
C GLY A 210 -6.75 4.76 21.94
N ARG A 211 -7.25 5.85 21.36
CA ARG A 211 -7.39 7.14 22.07
C ARG A 211 -8.56 7.14 23.05
N GLU A 212 -9.73 6.66 22.63
CA GLU A 212 -10.95 6.65 23.47
C GLU A 212 -10.84 5.74 24.69
N LEU A 213 -10.06 4.65 24.58
CA LEU A 213 -9.85 3.66 25.63
C LEU A 213 -8.48 3.81 26.32
N GLU A 214 -7.73 4.87 26.03
CA GLU A 214 -6.43 5.17 26.65
C GLU A 214 -5.44 3.99 26.56
N ILE A 215 -5.31 3.40 25.38
CA ILE A 215 -4.46 2.22 25.11
C ILE A 215 -3.04 2.65 24.73
N PHE A 216 -2.91 3.61 23.82
CA PHE A 216 -1.62 4.12 23.35
C PHE A 216 -1.76 5.57 22.88
N ILE A 217 -0.63 6.27 22.82
CA ILE A 217 -0.51 7.58 22.18
C ILE A 217 0.68 7.60 21.23
N PHE A 218 0.66 8.55 20.31
CA PHE A 218 1.83 8.99 19.57
C PHE A 218 2.13 10.42 19.98
N ASP A 219 3.41 10.69 20.17
CA ASP A 219 3.89 12.01 20.57
C ASP A 219 4.92 12.51 19.55
N GLU A 220 4.82 13.78 19.19
CA GLU A 220 5.65 14.39 18.15
C GLU A 220 7.12 14.49 18.57
N GLU A 221 7.40 14.77 19.86
CA GLU A 221 8.75 14.86 20.38
C GLU A 221 9.42 13.48 20.48
N VAL A 222 8.64 12.43 20.75
CA VAL A 222 9.13 11.04 20.72
C VAL A 222 9.45 10.58 19.30
N GLY A 223 8.59 10.94 18.34
CA GLY A 223 8.81 10.71 16.92
C GLY A 223 7.84 9.72 16.28
N PRO A 224 7.70 9.77 14.94
CA PRO A 224 6.65 9.06 14.22
C PRO A 224 6.90 7.54 14.19
N GLY A 225 5.82 6.78 14.37
CA GLY A 225 5.86 5.32 14.34
C GLY A 225 6.45 4.69 15.61
N LEU A 226 6.62 5.47 16.69
CA LEU A 226 7.10 5.02 17.99
C LEU A 226 5.96 5.16 19.02
N PRO A 227 5.10 4.14 19.17
CA PRO A 227 3.95 4.24 20.07
C PRO A 227 4.39 4.26 21.55
N LEU A 228 3.74 5.11 22.33
CA LEU A 228 3.80 5.07 23.79
C LEU A 228 2.59 4.30 24.30
N TRP A 229 2.84 3.19 24.98
CA TRP A 229 1.78 2.37 25.58
C TRP A 229 1.33 2.99 26.91
N LEU A 230 0.02 3.23 27.01
CA LEU A 230 -0.64 3.70 28.22
C LEU A 230 -1.01 2.50 29.11
N PRO A 231 -1.35 2.70 30.40
CA PRO A 231 -1.61 1.59 31.33
C PRO A 231 -2.58 0.52 30.81
N ASN A 232 -3.68 0.90 30.15
CA ASN A 232 -4.63 -0.07 29.60
C ASN A 232 -4.04 -0.90 28.46
N GLY A 233 -3.19 -0.27 27.63
CA GLY A 233 -2.48 -0.98 26.57
C GLY A 233 -1.37 -1.88 27.09
N THR A 234 -0.66 -1.45 28.14
CA THR A 234 0.35 -2.27 28.81
C THR A 234 -0.24 -3.57 29.35
N VAL A 235 -1.42 -3.53 29.96
CA VAL A 235 -2.12 -4.75 30.41
C VAL A 235 -2.38 -5.70 29.24
N ILE A 236 -2.80 -5.20 28.09
CA ILE A 236 -3.03 -6.03 26.89
C ILE A 236 -1.73 -6.69 26.43
N ILE A 237 -0.63 -5.94 26.40
CA ILE A 237 0.69 -6.48 26.03
C ILE A 237 1.10 -7.60 26.99
N GLU A 238 1.06 -7.34 28.30
CA GLU A 238 1.49 -8.30 29.33
C GLU A 238 0.67 -9.61 29.26
N GLU A 239 -0.63 -9.52 29.04
CA GLU A 239 -1.50 -10.68 28.91
C GLU A 239 -1.23 -11.48 27.62
N LEU A 240 -0.93 -10.81 26.50
CA LEU A 240 -0.55 -11.46 25.25
C LEU A 240 0.83 -12.12 25.33
N GLU A 241 1.81 -11.44 25.95
CA GLU A 241 3.14 -12.00 26.20
C GLU A 241 3.06 -13.21 27.13
N ARG A 242 2.25 -13.15 28.20
CA ARG A 242 2.03 -14.28 29.10
C ARG A 242 1.45 -15.49 28.37
N LEU A 243 0.40 -15.29 27.57
CA LEU A 243 -0.23 -16.36 26.80
C LEU A 243 0.78 -17.06 25.88
N ALA A 244 1.56 -16.30 25.14
CA ALA A 244 2.56 -16.87 24.26
C ALA A 244 3.68 -17.58 25.02
N HIS A 245 4.20 -16.99 26.09
CA HIS A 245 5.18 -17.65 26.94
C HIS A 245 4.69 -19.02 27.44
N GLU A 246 3.43 -19.12 27.86
CA GLU A 246 2.81 -20.38 28.28
C GLU A 246 2.73 -21.39 27.12
N MET A 247 2.26 -20.96 25.95
CA MET A 247 2.13 -21.81 24.75
C MET A 247 3.49 -22.30 24.24
N GLU A 248 4.47 -21.41 24.16
CA GLU A 248 5.84 -21.67 23.71
C GLU A 248 6.57 -22.61 24.68
N THR A 249 6.44 -22.37 25.99
CA THR A 249 7.02 -23.25 27.01
C THR A 249 6.42 -24.66 26.90
N ALA A 250 5.11 -24.77 26.75
CA ALA A 250 4.44 -26.06 26.56
C ALA A 250 4.86 -26.75 25.26
N ALA A 251 5.28 -25.99 24.24
CA ALA A 251 5.79 -26.48 22.97
C ALA A 251 7.31 -26.74 22.96
N GLY A 252 7.99 -26.52 24.10
CA GLY A 252 9.42 -26.77 24.26
C GLY A 252 10.32 -25.73 23.59
N TYR A 253 9.88 -24.47 23.55
CA TYR A 253 10.74 -23.34 23.20
C TYR A 253 11.55 -22.88 24.40
N GLU A 254 12.79 -22.49 24.14
CA GLU A 254 13.69 -21.87 25.10
C GLU A 254 13.71 -20.36 24.85
N HIS A 255 13.20 -19.59 25.81
CA HIS A 255 13.19 -18.13 25.72
C HIS A 255 14.59 -17.56 25.90
N VAL A 256 14.95 -16.62 25.02
CA VAL A 256 16.22 -15.91 25.03
C VAL A 256 15.98 -14.42 24.96
N ARG A 257 17.03 -13.63 25.22
CA ARG A 257 16.99 -12.18 25.08
C ARG A 257 18.26 -11.68 24.41
N THR A 258 18.12 -10.80 23.43
CA THR A 258 19.22 -10.29 22.63
C THR A 258 19.29 -8.76 22.64
N PRO A 259 20.48 -8.17 22.52
CA PRO A 259 20.64 -6.71 22.46
C PRO A 259 19.86 -6.05 21.31
N HIS A 260 19.57 -4.74 21.45
CA HIS A 260 18.96 -3.93 20.39
C HIS A 260 19.96 -3.47 19.33
N LEU A 261 21.25 -3.44 19.67
CA LEU A 261 22.33 -2.95 18.80
C LEU A 261 23.33 -4.05 18.51
N THR A 262 23.90 -4.02 17.30
CA THR A 262 25.01 -4.90 16.94
C THR A 262 25.93 -4.24 15.93
N LYS A 263 27.14 -4.78 15.81
CA LYS A 263 28.14 -4.30 14.85
C LYS A 263 27.70 -4.62 13.42
N GLU A 264 28.07 -3.74 12.51
CA GLU A 264 27.86 -3.90 11.07
C GLU A 264 28.24 -5.29 10.53
N ASP A 265 29.40 -5.83 10.92
CA ASP A 265 29.90 -7.13 10.44
C ASP A 265 28.89 -8.27 10.60
N LEU A 266 28.05 -8.22 11.65
CA LEU A 266 27.04 -9.23 11.86
C LEU A 266 25.97 -9.17 10.76
N PHE A 267 25.51 -7.97 10.41
CA PHE A 267 24.48 -7.77 9.39
C PHE A 267 25.02 -7.91 7.97
N LEU A 268 26.30 -7.63 7.74
CA LEU A 268 26.97 -8.01 6.49
C LEU A 268 27.00 -9.53 6.34
N ARG A 269 27.44 -10.24 7.38
CA ARG A 269 27.54 -11.70 7.35
C ARG A 269 26.18 -12.40 7.25
N SER A 270 25.15 -11.86 7.87
CA SER A 270 23.78 -12.40 7.76
C SER A 270 23.06 -11.97 6.48
N GLY A 271 23.71 -11.18 5.60
CA GLY A 271 23.13 -10.67 4.37
C GLY A 271 22.08 -9.56 4.56
N HIS A 272 21.82 -9.13 5.79
CA HIS A 272 20.79 -8.12 6.04
C HIS A 272 21.18 -6.76 5.48
N LEU A 273 22.42 -6.31 5.69
CA LEU A 273 22.80 -4.98 5.24
C LEU A 273 22.77 -4.85 3.70
N PRO A 274 23.29 -5.81 2.91
CA PRO A 274 23.18 -5.76 1.45
C PRO A 274 21.74 -5.68 0.90
N TYR A 275 20.76 -6.30 1.57
CA TYR A 275 19.38 -6.38 1.07
C TYR A 275 18.40 -5.41 1.74
N TYR A 276 18.66 -5.00 2.98
CA TYR A 276 17.71 -4.26 3.82
C TYR A 276 18.22 -2.89 4.27
N ALA A 277 19.40 -2.44 3.83
CA ALA A 277 19.98 -1.16 4.27
C ALA A 277 19.01 0.03 4.20
N GLU A 278 18.21 0.13 3.14
CA GLU A 278 17.23 1.22 2.95
C GLU A 278 16.08 1.19 3.96
N SER A 279 15.75 0.00 4.48
CA SER A 279 14.70 -0.23 5.48
C SER A 279 15.23 -0.29 6.92
N MET A 280 16.54 -0.08 7.11
CA MET A 280 17.19 -0.08 8.42
C MET A 280 17.39 1.36 8.90
N TYR A 281 17.39 1.55 10.22
CA TYR A 281 17.84 2.82 10.77
C TYR A 281 19.31 3.08 10.40
N PRO A 282 19.68 4.35 10.16
CA PRO A 282 21.06 4.72 9.86
C PRO A 282 22.04 4.21 10.92
N PRO A 283 23.29 3.88 10.54
CA PRO A 283 24.29 3.44 11.50
C PRO A 283 24.64 4.56 12.48
N MET A 284 24.91 4.16 13.72
CA MET A 284 25.62 4.99 14.70
C MET A 284 27.11 4.68 14.61
N GLU A 285 27.93 5.70 14.39
CA GLU A 285 29.38 5.56 14.41
C GLU A 285 29.95 5.92 15.79
N LEU A 286 30.69 4.99 16.37
CA LEU A 286 31.36 5.16 17.65
C LEU A 286 32.75 4.55 17.57
N GLU A 287 33.79 5.36 17.81
CA GLU A 287 35.19 4.92 17.82
C GLU A 287 35.63 4.19 16.53
N GLY A 288 35.14 4.65 15.37
CA GLY A 288 35.44 4.04 14.07
C GLY A 288 34.72 2.70 13.82
N VAL A 289 33.77 2.33 14.67
CA VAL A 289 32.92 1.14 14.50
C VAL A 289 31.48 1.58 14.25
N ARG A 290 30.86 1.02 13.21
CA ARG A 290 29.44 1.22 12.92
C ARG A 290 28.56 0.21 13.65
N TYR A 291 27.58 0.73 14.36
CA TYR A 291 26.54 -0.02 15.03
C TYR A 291 25.20 0.25 14.38
N TYR A 292 24.38 -0.80 14.30
CA TYR A 292 23.03 -0.72 13.78
C TYR A 292 22.03 -1.16 14.85
N VAL A 293 20.89 -0.51 14.86
CA VAL A 293 19.71 -1.00 15.57
C VAL A 293 19.15 -2.21 14.81
N LYS A 294 18.77 -3.28 15.52
CA LYS A 294 18.33 -4.52 14.88
C LYS A 294 16.98 -4.37 14.17
N PRO A 295 16.87 -4.74 12.88
CA PRO A 295 15.58 -4.82 12.18
C PRO A 295 14.88 -6.17 12.38
N MET A 296 15.63 -7.18 12.84
CA MET A 296 15.22 -8.58 13.05
C MET A 296 16.10 -9.23 14.13
N ASN A 297 15.57 -10.25 14.82
CA ASN A 297 16.32 -10.95 15.89
C ASN A 297 17.23 -12.07 15.35
N CYS A 298 16.98 -12.56 14.13
CA CYS A 298 17.59 -13.78 13.59
C CYS A 298 19.13 -13.84 13.69
N PRO A 299 19.91 -12.77 13.41
CA PRO A 299 21.37 -12.88 13.45
C PRO A 299 21.90 -13.05 14.88
N LEU A 300 21.17 -12.55 15.88
CA LEU A 300 21.53 -12.67 17.29
C LEU A 300 21.15 -14.05 17.83
N HIS A 301 20.01 -14.61 17.40
CA HIS A 301 19.64 -15.99 17.72
C HIS A 301 20.66 -16.98 17.16
N HIS A 302 21.21 -16.74 15.96
CA HIS A 302 22.29 -17.55 15.42
C HIS A 302 23.56 -17.52 16.29
N LYS A 303 23.85 -16.41 16.98
CA LYS A 303 24.98 -16.34 17.93
C LYS A 303 24.71 -17.13 19.20
N ILE A 304 23.48 -17.10 19.72
CA ILE A 304 23.10 -17.93 20.87
C ILE A 304 23.17 -19.41 20.51
N TYR A 305 22.65 -19.79 19.34
CA TYR A 305 22.80 -21.14 18.83
C TYR A 305 24.29 -21.50 18.69
N ALA A 306 25.13 -20.67 18.09
CA ALA A 306 26.56 -20.97 17.93
C ALA A 306 27.36 -21.01 19.26
N ALA A 307 26.83 -20.51 20.37
CA ALA A 307 27.54 -20.43 21.65
C ALA A 307 27.82 -21.79 22.31
N LYS A 308 27.11 -22.85 21.90
CA LYS A 308 27.29 -24.21 22.41
C LYS A 308 27.43 -25.19 21.26
N LEU A 309 28.40 -26.10 21.35
CA LEU A 309 28.49 -27.27 20.48
C LEU A 309 27.28 -28.18 20.73
N ARG A 310 26.68 -28.69 19.65
CA ARG A 310 25.49 -29.55 19.70
C ARG A 310 25.70 -30.79 18.85
N SER A 311 25.14 -31.90 19.30
CA SER A 311 24.97 -33.14 18.55
C SER A 311 23.64 -33.11 17.80
N TYR A 312 23.48 -33.98 16.79
CA TYR A 312 22.18 -34.20 16.13
C TYR A 312 21.08 -34.61 17.11
N ARG A 313 21.45 -35.20 18.26
CA ARG A 313 20.51 -35.60 19.32
C ARG A 313 19.95 -34.43 20.12
N ASP A 314 20.61 -33.28 20.08
CA ASP A 314 20.15 -32.07 20.75
C ASP A 314 19.16 -31.29 19.87
N LEU A 315 18.91 -31.74 18.64
CA LEU A 315 17.95 -31.13 17.72
C LEU A 315 16.58 -31.82 17.82
N PRO A 316 15.48 -31.06 17.72
CA PRO A 316 15.40 -29.64 17.36
C PRO A 316 15.65 -28.69 18.55
N VAL A 317 16.27 -27.54 18.27
CA VAL A 317 16.41 -26.44 19.23
C VAL A 317 15.48 -25.31 18.80
N ARG A 318 14.65 -24.81 19.71
CA ARG A 318 13.68 -23.76 19.44
C ARG A 318 13.98 -22.55 20.32
N LEU A 319 14.47 -21.46 19.74
CA LEU A 319 14.74 -20.23 20.49
C LEU A 319 13.62 -19.23 20.23
N ALA A 320 12.98 -18.72 21.29
CA ALA A 320 11.93 -17.70 21.20
C ALA A 320 12.36 -16.40 21.89
N GLU A 321 11.93 -15.26 21.37
CA GLU A 321 12.14 -13.95 21.97
C GLU A 321 11.01 -12.99 21.58
N TYR A 322 10.43 -12.31 22.57
CA TYR A 322 9.63 -11.10 22.38
C TYR A 322 10.51 -9.90 22.03
N GLY A 323 11.17 -10.00 20.86
CA GLY A 323 12.32 -9.19 20.51
C GLY A 323 11.91 -7.85 19.91
N THR A 324 12.28 -6.75 20.57
CA THR A 324 12.06 -5.40 20.04
C THR A 324 12.96 -5.13 18.84
N CYS A 325 12.35 -4.90 17.69
CA CYS A 325 13.02 -4.59 16.43
C CYS A 325 12.59 -3.23 15.89
N TYR A 326 13.46 -2.66 15.07
CA TYR A 326 13.28 -1.32 14.52
C TYR A 326 13.45 -1.32 13.01
N ARG A 327 12.44 -0.80 12.29
CA ARG A 327 12.46 -0.69 10.83
C ARG A 327 12.23 0.76 10.43
N TYR A 328 13.03 1.22 9.47
CA TYR A 328 12.86 2.55 8.90
C TYR A 328 11.76 2.51 7.83
N GLU A 329 10.51 2.52 8.30
CA GLU A 329 9.33 2.68 7.43
C GLU A 329 9.21 4.15 7.01
N LYS A 330 8.84 4.42 5.74
CA LYS A 330 8.68 5.81 5.28
C LYS A 330 7.55 6.48 6.04
N SER A 331 7.67 7.78 6.31
CA SER A 331 6.71 8.49 7.17
C SER A 331 5.27 8.43 6.64
N GLY A 332 5.08 8.40 5.32
CA GLY A 332 3.76 8.27 4.69
C GLY A 332 3.14 6.87 4.77
N GLU A 333 3.93 5.86 5.17
CA GLU A 333 3.46 4.48 5.29
C GLU A 333 3.00 4.10 6.69
N LEU A 334 3.33 4.94 7.69
CA LEU A 334 3.00 4.68 9.08
C LEU A 334 1.48 4.73 9.32
N PHE A 335 0.95 3.74 10.02
CA PHE A 335 -0.48 3.63 10.26
C PHE A 335 -0.81 3.09 11.65
N GLY A 336 -0.99 4.00 12.61
CA GLY A 336 -1.28 3.65 14.01
C GLY A 336 -0.32 2.55 14.51
N LEU A 337 -0.85 1.53 15.18
CA LEU A 337 -0.12 0.30 15.54
C LEU A 337 0.04 -0.75 14.42
N MET A 338 -0.58 -0.60 13.24
CA MET A 338 -0.48 -1.63 12.18
C MET A 338 0.83 -1.53 11.39
N ARG A 339 1.38 -0.32 11.23
CA ARG A 339 2.68 -0.10 10.59
C ARG A 339 3.46 0.95 11.38
N VAL A 340 4.48 0.48 12.08
CA VAL A 340 5.27 1.22 13.08
C VAL A 340 6.76 1.05 12.81
N ARG A 341 7.59 1.95 13.37
CA ARG A 341 9.05 1.84 13.30
C ARG A 341 9.65 1.04 14.44
N SER A 342 8.97 0.95 15.58
CA SER A 342 9.36 0.11 16.73
C SER A 342 8.28 -0.91 16.99
N MET A 343 8.65 -2.19 17.01
CA MET A 343 7.72 -3.31 17.22
C MET A 343 8.37 -4.40 18.06
N GLN A 344 7.57 -5.09 18.87
CA GLN A 344 7.98 -6.34 19.52
C GLN A 344 7.35 -7.49 18.73
N MET A 345 8.20 -8.37 18.22
CA MET A 345 7.73 -9.57 17.51
C MET A 345 7.74 -10.73 18.51
N ASN A 346 6.65 -11.50 18.54
CA ASN A 346 6.74 -12.89 18.99
C ASN A 346 7.54 -13.64 17.93
N ASP A 347 8.85 -13.68 18.10
CA ASP A 347 9.80 -14.17 17.10
C ASP A 347 10.49 -15.43 17.61
N ALA A 348 10.68 -16.41 16.73
CA ALA A 348 11.34 -17.65 17.09
C ALA A 348 12.13 -18.25 15.93
N HIS A 349 13.24 -18.89 16.27
CA HIS A 349 14.12 -19.56 15.32
C HIS A 349 14.31 -21.01 15.74
N ILE A 350 13.88 -21.91 14.86
CA ILE A 350 14.00 -23.36 15.04
C ILE A 350 15.19 -23.86 14.23
N TYR A 351 16.10 -24.55 14.92
CA TYR A 351 17.25 -25.24 14.33
C TYR A 351 16.96 -26.73 14.37
N CYS A 352 16.80 -27.33 13.19
CA CYS A 352 16.45 -28.73 13.05
C CYS A 352 17.24 -29.35 11.89
N THR A 353 17.22 -30.69 11.81
CA THR A 353 17.71 -31.41 10.64
C THR A 353 16.71 -31.33 9.50
N GLU A 354 17.15 -31.60 8.27
CA GLU A 354 16.28 -31.59 7.09
C GLU A 354 15.10 -32.57 7.24
N ASP A 355 15.36 -33.77 7.80
CA ASP A 355 14.33 -34.79 8.05
C ASP A 355 13.28 -34.35 9.09
N GLN A 356 13.62 -33.39 9.96
CA GLN A 356 12.72 -32.86 11.00
C GLN A 356 11.89 -31.67 10.50
N PHE A 357 12.22 -31.08 9.35
CA PHE A 357 11.65 -29.82 8.89
C PHE A 357 10.11 -29.87 8.78
N GLU A 358 9.57 -30.90 8.12
CA GLU A 358 8.12 -31.05 7.95
C GLU A 358 7.42 -31.13 9.31
N GLN A 359 7.94 -31.94 10.23
CA GLN A 359 7.38 -32.10 11.56
C GLN A 359 7.38 -30.79 12.35
N GLU A 360 8.49 -30.05 12.33
CA GLU A 360 8.60 -28.78 13.06
C GLU A 360 7.71 -27.70 12.45
N PHE A 361 7.60 -27.64 11.13
CA PHE A 361 6.70 -26.72 10.44
C PHE A 361 5.23 -27.00 10.80
N MET A 362 4.82 -28.27 10.81
CA MET A 362 3.47 -28.67 11.21
C MET A 362 3.20 -28.43 12.70
N ALA A 363 4.21 -28.57 13.56
CA ALA A 363 4.09 -28.25 14.98
C ALA A 363 3.81 -26.76 15.21
N VAL A 364 4.47 -25.87 14.45
CA VAL A 364 4.20 -24.42 14.47
C VAL A 364 2.75 -24.13 14.04
N ILE A 365 2.27 -24.74 12.95
CA ILE A 365 0.86 -24.60 12.52
C ILE A 365 -0.09 -25.05 13.64
N GLY A 366 0.23 -26.16 14.30
CA GLY A 366 -0.55 -26.69 15.41
C GLY A 366 -0.62 -25.76 16.62
N LEU A 367 0.31 -24.81 16.78
CA LEU A 367 0.22 -23.78 17.83
C LEU A 367 -0.82 -22.71 17.51
N TYR A 368 -1.00 -22.34 16.24
CA TYR A 368 -1.99 -21.34 15.84
C TYR A 368 -3.45 -21.83 15.88
N LEU A 369 -3.66 -23.15 15.93
CA LEU A 369 -5.00 -23.76 15.93
C LEU A 369 -5.59 -24.01 17.32
N LYS A 370 -4.79 -23.79 18.38
CA LYS A 370 -5.23 -23.91 19.78
C LYS A 370 -5.73 -22.56 20.26
#